data_AF-A0A7C4M668-F1
#
_entry.id   AF-A0A7C4M668-F1
#
_cell.length_a   1.000
_cell.length_b   1.000
_cell.length_c   1.000
_cell.angle_alpha   90.00
_cell.angle_beta   90.00
_cell.angle_gamma   90.00
#
_symmetry.space_group_name_H-M   'P 1'
#
loop_
_entity.id
_entity.type
_entity.pdbx_description
1 polymer ?
#
loop_
_entity_poly.entity_id
_entity_poly.type
_entity_poly.pdbx_seq_one_letter_code
_entity_poly.pdbx_strand_id
1 'polypeptide(L)'
;MAICDKCGFNIPEDAAFCPNCGAPVRKIKEAQKPYENIWGDVRLGLLGTFLSLTITSIISAAAEGLDPYFIPPFLSALIVIYASRTKSLKDAIIVSVIIYLLTEAISSGLLLGTLYIHGEKLASYYSTYYGNVPTLADVVLYSISPITSILAGFIGFKIAPRRREVFYEHSGAGRYSPPLFYNVKGALKKLKYVFLGFFIEANMDVSGR
;
A
#
# COMPACT_ATOMS: atom_id res chain seq x y z
N MET A 1 25.29 17.09 30.12
CA MET A 1 26.68 17.11 30.62
C MET A 1 27.22 15.69 30.68
N ALA A 2 28.36 15.41 30.05
CA ALA A 2 28.99 14.09 30.05
C ALA A 2 30.26 14.11 30.91
N ILE A 3 30.56 13.02 31.60
CA ILE A 3 31.79 12.88 32.40
C ILE A 3 32.80 12.07 31.59
N CYS A 4 34.07 12.46 31.61
CA CYS A 4 35.12 11.73 30.90
C CYS A 4 35.44 10.40 31.59
N ASP A 5 35.28 9.28 30.87
CA ASP A 5 35.60 7.93 31.38
C ASP A 5 37.07 7.76 31.81
N LYS A 6 37.98 8.57 31.26
CA LYS A 6 39.43 8.46 31.52
C LYS A 6 39.92 9.29 32.71
N CYS A 7 39.27 10.43 32.99
CA CYS A 7 39.79 11.38 33.99
C CYS A 7 38.73 11.94 34.95
N GLY A 8 37.46 11.59 34.78
CA GLY A 8 36.37 12.07 35.62
C GLY A 8 36.02 13.55 35.46
N PHE A 9 36.62 14.26 34.50
CA PHE A 9 36.37 15.67 34.27
C PHE A 9 35.02 15.91 33.57
N ASN A 10 34.31 16.97 33.96
CA ASN A 10 33.05 17.37 33.34
C ASN A 10 33.29 17.94 31.94
N ILE A 11 32.70 17.31 30.92
CA ILE A 11 32.84 17.67 29.53
C ILE A 11 31.62 18.53 29.11
N PRO A 12 31.84 19.72 28.51
CA PRO A 12 30.76 20.51 27.93
C PRO A 12 30.15 19.78 26.71
N GLU A 13 28.85 19.97 26.49
CA GLU A 13 28.03 19.09 25.62
C GLU A 13 28.51 19.02 24.15
N ASP A 14 29.31 20.00 23.71
CA ASP A 14 29.83 20.06 22.35
C ASP A 14 31.29 19.66 22.14
N ALA A 15 32.05 19.31 23.19
CA ALA A 15 33.47 18.98 23.01
C ALA A 15 33.69 17.61 22.34
N ALA A 16 34.54 17.58 21.29
CA ALA A 16 34.98 16.35 20.63
C ALA A 16 36.09 15.61 21.40
N PHE A 17 36.85 16.34 22.22
CA PHE A 17 37.94 15.84 23.04
C PHE A 17 37.82 16.41 24.45
N CYS A 18 38.23 15.63 25.45
CA CYS A 18 38.29 16.11 26.82
C CYS A 18 39.38 17.19 26.94
N PRO A 19 39.06 18.39 27.44
CA PRO A 19 40.05 19.49 27.56
C PRO A 19 41.15 19.20 28.58
N ASN A 20 40.93 18.26 29.50
CA ASN A 20 41.89 17.92 30.56
C ASN A 20 42.88 16.82 30.15
N CYS A 21 42.40 15.73 29.54
CA CYS A 21 43.24 14.55 29.25
C CYS A 21 43.44 14.25 27.75
N GLY A 22 42.84 15.06 26.87
CA GLY A 22 42.90 14.88 25.42
C GLY A 22 42.17 13.62 24.91
N ALA A 23 41.49 12.86 25.78
CA ALA A 23 40.78 11.66 25.36
C ALA A 23 39.61 12.02 24.43
N PRO A 24 39.42 11.28 23.31
CA PRO A 24 38.28 11.50 22.43
C PRO A 24 36.99 11.18 23.17
N VAL A 25 36.06 12.12 23.15
CA VAL A 25 34.74 11.94 23.74
C VAL A 25 33.93 11.13 22.73
N ARG A 26 33.58 9.89 23.09
CA ARG A 26 32.68 9.07 22.28
C ARG A 26 31.29 9.70 22.37
N LYS A 27 31.04 10.73 21.55
CA LYS A 27 29.67 11.18 21.29
C LYS A 27 28.97 9.97 20.69
N ILE A 28 28.05 9.37 21.45
CA ILE A 28 27.06 8.46 20.89
C ILE A 28 26.30 9.35 19.91
N LYS A 29 26.67 9.27 18.63
CA LYS A 29 25.88 9.91 17.59
C LYS A 29 24.51 9.29 17.75
N GLU A 30 23.55 10.07 18.25
CA GLU A 30 22.15 9.66 18.25
C GLU A 30 21.89 9.14 16.84
N ALA A 31 21.55 7.86 16.76
CA ALA A 31 21.39 7.18 15.49
C ALA A 31 20.29 7.92 14.75
N GLN A 32 20.68 8.81 13.84
CA GLN A 32 19.78 9.40 12.88
C GLN A 32 19.13 8.22 12.18
N LYS A 33 17.84 8.00 12.45
CA LYS A 33 17.08 6.93 11.80
C LYS A 33 17.32 7.07 10.30
N PRO A 34 17.86 6.04 9.62
CA PRO A 34 18.00 6.08 8.18
C PRO A 34 16.63 6.47 7.64
N TYR A 35 16.56 7.53 6.82
CA TYR A 35 15.32 7.88 6.15
C TYR A 35 14.79 6.58 5.52
N GLU A 36 13.57 6.20 5.86
CA GLU A 36 13.00 4.96 5.38
C GLU A 36 12.83 5.12 3.87
N ASN A 37 13.47 4.24 3.09
CA ASN A 37 13.50 4.37 1.64
C ASN A 37 12.09 4.09 1.09
N ILE A 38 11.30 5.16 0.87
CA ILE A 38 9.92 5.12 0.36
C ILE A 38 9.82 4.42 -1.02
N TRP A 39 10.94 4.31 -1.75
CA TRP A 39 10.96 3.71 -3.08
C TRP A 39 10.43 2.26 -3.15
N GLY A 40 10.58 1.50 -2.06
CA GLY A 40 10.06 0.14 -1.98
C GLY A 40 8.53 0.10 -2.09
N ASP A 41 7.87 1.00 -1.36
CA ASP A 41 6.42 1.08 -1.28
C ASP A 41 5.82 1.62 -2.59
N VAL A 42 6.48 2.60 -3.22
CA VAL A 42 6.01 3.13 -4.50
C VAL A 42 6.10 2.07 -5.60
N ARG A 43 7.15 1.23 -5.62
CA ARG A 43 7.26 0.13 -6.60
C ARG A 43 6.15 -0.91 -6.41
N LEU A 44 5.78 -1.21 -5.16
CA LEU A 44 4.65 -2.08 -4.83
C LEU A 44 3.33 -1.47 -5.29
N GLY A 45 3.14 -0.16 -5.05
CA GLY A 45 2.00 0.59 -5.54
C GLY A 45 1.86 0.50 -7.06
N LEU A 46 2.94 0.75 -7.80
CA LEU A 46 2.97 0.61 -9.26
C LEU A 46 2.59 -0.80 -9.73
N LEU A 47 3.09 -1.85 -9.09
CA LEU A 47 2.68 -3.22 -9.45
C LEU A 47 1.18 -3.45 -9.21
N GLY A 48 0.64 -2.87 -8.12
CA GLY A 48 -0.79 -2.93 -7.83
C GLY A 48 -1.65 -2.15 -8.80
N THR A 49 -1.17 -1.05 -9.39
CA THR A 49 -1.96 -0.30 -10.38
C THR A 49 -2.11 -1.09 -11.66
N PHE A 50 -1.02 -1.71 -12.13
CA PHE A 50 -1.08 -2.62 -13.27
C PHE A 50 -2.02 -3.79 -13.00
N LEU A 51 -1.92 -4.40 -11.81
CA LEU A 51 -2.83 -5.47 -11.42
C LEU A 51 -4.29 -5.01 -11.40
N SER A 52 -4.58 -3.82 -10.86
CA SER A 52 -5.94 -3.26 -10.83
C SER A 52 -6.50 -3.10 -12.24
N LEU A 53 -5.72 -2.54 -13.16
CA LEU A 53 -6.15 -2.35 -14.55
C LEU A 53 -6.41 -3.69 -15.26
N THR A 54 -5.57 -4.71 -15.00
CA THR A 54 -5.83 -6.05 -15.52
C THR A 54 -7.12 -6.65 -14.96
N ILE A 55 -7.38 -6.46 -13.67
CA ILE A 55 -8.62 -6.92 -13.03
C ILE A 55 -9.82 -6.21 -13.65
N THR A 56 -9.77 -4.89 -13.84
CA THR A 56 -10.83 -4.13 -14.51
C THR A 56 -11.11 -4.70 -15.90
N SER A 57 -10.07 -4.91 -16.72
CA SER A 57 -10.24 -5.48 -18.06
C SER A 57 -10.84 -6.88 -18.06
N ILE A 58 -10.47 -7.73 -17.10
CA ILE A 58 -11.00 -9.10 -17.00
C ILE A 58 -12.46 -9.09 -16.53
N ILE A 59 -12.79 -8.27 -15.53
CA ILE A 59 -14.16 -8.17 -15.00
C ILE A 59 -15.10 -7.63 -16.07
N SER A 60 -14.70 -6.56 -16.77
CA SER A 60 -15.49 -6.00 -17.88
C SER A 60 -15.71 -7.00 -19.01
N ALA A 61 -14.79 -7.94 -19.23
CA ALA A 61 -14.97 -9.02 -20.21
C ALA A 61 -15.85 -10.18 -19.72
N ALA A 62 -15.99 -10.35 -18.39
CA ALA A 62 -16.66 -11.50 -17.78
C ALA A 62 -18.06 -11.19 -17.24
N ALA A 63 -18.35 -9.94 -16.88
CA ALA A 63 -19.62 -9.51 -16.32
C ALA A 63 -20.30 -8.51 -17.25
N GLU A 64 -21.27 -8.99 -18.03
CA GLU A 64 -22.19 -8.11 -18.75
C GLU A 64 -23.15 -7.46 -17.75
N GLY A 65 -23.01 -6.15 -17.50
CA GLY A 65 -24.00 -5.36 -16.78
C GLY A 65 -23.73 -5.06 -15.30
N LEU A 66 -22.53 -5.36 -14.77
CA LEU A 66 -22.09 -4.86 -13.47
C LEU A 66 -20.82 -4.05 -13.69
N ASP A 67 -20.86 -2.76 -13.35
CA ASP A 67 -19.71 -1.86 -13.35
C ASP A 67 -19.18 -1.67 -11.93
N PRO A 68 -18.30 -2.55 -11.44
CA PRO A 68 -17.76 -2.41 -10.11
C PRO A 68 -16.64 -1.37 -10.10
N TYR A 69 -17.01 -0.09 -10.03
CA TYR A 69 -16.06 1.04 -9.96
C TYR A 69 -15.02 0.93 -8.83
N PHE A 70 -15.39 0.30 -7.71
CA PHE A 70 -14.55 0.29 -6.50
C PHE A 70 -13.79 -1.03 -6.28
N ILE A 71 -14.22 -2.12 -6.89
CA ILE A 71 -13.72 -3.47 -6.58
C ILE A 71 -12.29 -3.70 -7.11
N PRO A 72 -11.92 -3.28 -8.34
CA PRO A 72 -10.58 -3.53 -8.87
C PRO A 72 -9.44 -2.92 -8.03
N PRO A 73 -9.44 -1.63 -7.67
CA PRO A 73 -8.34 -1.06 -6.87
C PRO A 73 -8.32 -1.62 -5.45
N PHE A 74 -9.50 -1.88 -4.87
CA PHE A 74 -9.64 -2.49 -3.54
C PHE A 74 -9.04 -3.91 -3.49
N LEU A 75 -9.44 -4.78 -4.42
CA LEU A 75 -8.91 -6.14 -4.52
C LEU A 75 -7.41 -6.14 -4.83
N SER A 76 -6.98 -5.28 -5.75
CA SER A 76 -5.56 -5.17 -6.09
C SER A 76 -4.72 -4.78 -4.86
N ALA A 77 -5.14 -3.76 -4.12
CA ALA A 77 -4.47 -3.35 -2.89
C ALA A 77 -4.41 -4.47 -1.86
N LEU A 78 -5.53 -5.20 -1.64
CA LEU A 78 -5.54 -6.36 -0.76
C LEU A 78 -4.54 -7.44 -1.20
N ILE A 79 -4.54 -7.81 -2.48
CA ILE A 79 -3.66 -8.85 -3.02
C ILE A 79 -2.20 -8.45 -2.86
N VAL A 80 -1.84 -7.22 -3.23
CA VAL A 80 -0.47 -6.72 -3.15
C VAL A 80 0.01 -6.63 -1.71
N ILE A 81 -0.79 -6.09 -0.79
CA ILE A 81 -0.42 -5.95 0.62
C ILE A 81 -0.27 -7.33 1.27
N TYR A 82 -1.20 -8.24 0.98
CA TYR A 82 -1.14 -9.62 1.46
C TYR A 82 0.09 -10.37 0.94
N ALA A 83 0.42 -10.23 -0.34
CA ALA A 83 1.57 -10.90 -0.97
C ALA A 83 2.91 -10.30 -0.53
N SER A 84 2.98 -8.97 -0.42
CA SER A 84 4.20 -8.23 -0.07
C SER A 84 4.56 -8.28 1.41
N ARG A 85 3.58 -8.59 2.28
CA ARG A 85 3.76 -8.64 3.74
C ARG A 85 4.36 -7.34 4.27
N THR A 86 3.67 -6.23 4.02
CA THR A 86 4.03 -4.89 4.49
C THR A 86 4.36 -4.89 5.99
N LYS A 87 5.42 -4.20 6.38
CA LYS A 87 5.96 -4.25 7.75
C LYS A 87 5.13 -3.41 8.71
N SER A 88 4.70 -2.24 8.26
CA SER A 88 3.94 -1.30 9.07
C SER A 88 2.57 -1.03 8.46
N LEU A 89 1.62 -0.62 9.31
CA LEU A 89 0.31 -0.14 8.87
C LEU A 89 0.44 1.14 8.01
N LYS A 90 1.48 1.95 8.26
CA LYS A 90 1.75 3.15 7.46
C LYS A 90 2.10 2.77 6.03
N ASP A 91 2.99 1.79 5.84
CA ASP A 91 3.41 1.31 4.52
C ASP A 91 2.22 0.73 3.75
N ALA A 92 1.37 -0.06 4.43
CA ALA A 92 0.18 -0.65 3.84
C ALA A 92 -0.82 0.42 3.33
N ILE A 93 -1.06 1.47 4.12
CA ILE A 93 -1.92 2.59 3.71
C ILE A 93 -1.29 3.38 2.56
N ILE A 94 0.03 3.63 2.62
CA ILE A 94 0.74 4.33 1.54
C ILE A 94 0.59 3.55 0.23
N VAL A 95 0.83 2.23 0.26
CA VAL A 95 0.69 1.37 -0.92
C VAL A 95 -0.75 1.39 -1.46
N SER A 96 -1.78 1.26 -0.62
CA SER A 96 -3.17 1.25 -1.09
C SER A 96 -3.58 2.60 -1.69
N VAL A 97 -3.19 3.71 -1.06
CA VAL A 97 -3.46 5.07 -1.58
C VAL A 97 -2.76 5.29 -2.91
N ILE A 98 -1.50 4.86 -3.05
CA ILE A 98 -0.77 4.93 -4.33
C ILE A 98 -1.51 4.15 -5.41
N ILE A 99 -1.97 2.93 -5.11
CA ILE A 99 -2.73 2.12 -6.07
C ILE A 99 -3.98 2.85 -6.53
N TYR A 100 -4.77 3.36 -5.58
CA TYR A 100 -5.99 4.09 -5.90
C TYR A 100 -5.72 5.33 -6.76
N LEU A 101 -4.81 6.21 -6.34
CA LEU A 101 -4.54 7.48 -7.03
C LEU A 101 -4.05 7.24 -8.46
N LEU A 102 -3.13 6.30 -8.64
CA LEU A 102 -2.59 5.99 -9.96
C LEU A 102 -3.62 5.30 -10.85
N THR A 103 -4.45 4.40 -10.30
CA THR A 103 -5.52 3.77 -11.07
C THR A 103 -6.55 4.80 -11.55
N GLU A 104 -7.00 5.70 -10.68
CA GLU A 104 -7.93 6.78 -11.06
C GLU A 104 -7.32 7.74 -12.09
N ALA A 105 -6.06 8.14 -11.90
CA ALA A 105 -5.37 9.02 -12.82
C ALA A 105 -5.21 8.40 -14.21
N ILE A 106 -4.82 7.12 -14.28
CA ILE A 106 -4.63 6.42 -15.56
C ILE A 106 -5.98 6.19 -16.24
N SER A 107 -6.99 5.69 -15.52
CA SER A 107 -8.32 5.42 -16.10
C SER A 107 -8.99 6.70 -16.60
N SER A 108 -8.97 7.77 -15.81
CA SER A 108 -9.53 9.07 -16.21
C SER A 108 -8.77 9.67 -17.38
N GLY A 109 -7.44 9.60 -17.36
CA GLY A 109 -6.60 10.08 -18.47
C GLY A 109 -6.87 9.31 -19.77
N LEU A 110 -7.03 7.99 -19.68
CA LEU A 110 -7.35 7.16 -20.85
C LEU A 110 -8.72 7.51 -21.42
N LEU A 111 -9.72 7.71 -20.56
CA LEU A 111 -11.07 8.12 -20.95
C LEU A 111 -11.10 9.50 -21.61
N LEU A 112 -10.37 10.48 -21.09
CA LEU A 112 -10.22 11.79 -21.71
C LEU A 112 -9.51 11.69 -23.06
N GLY A 113 -8.48 10.85 -23.14
CA GLY A 113 -7.74 10.61 -24.38
C GLY A 113 -8.60 9.96 -25.47
N THR A 114 -9.42 8.97 -25.13
CA THR A 114 -10.32 8.33 -26.09
C THR A 114 -11.36 9.32 -26.61
N LEU A 115 -11.95 10.13 -25.74
CA LEU A 115 -12.91 11.17 -26.14
C LEU A 115 -12.28 12.22 -27.05
N TYR A 116 -11.04 12.64 -26.76
CA TYR A 116 -10.30 13.59 -27.59
C TYR A 116 -10.05 13.05 -29.01
N ILE A 117 -9.64 11.78 -29.12
CA ILE A 117 -9.36 11.13 -30.42
C ILE A 117 -10.65 10.98 -31.26
N HIS A 118 -11.78 10.70 -30.61
CA HIS A 118 -13.07 10.52 -31.30
C HIS A 118 -13.83 11.84 -31.52
N GLY A 119 -13.31 12.96 -31.02
CA GLY A 119 -13.98 14.27 -31.11
C GLY A 119 -15.30 14.35 -30.35
N GLU A 120 -15.51 13.45 -29.39
CA GLU A 120 -16.73 13.40 -28.59
C GLU A 120 -16.66 14.36 -27.40
N LYS A 121 -17.82 14.92 -27.01
CA LYS A 121 -17.91 15.78 -25.84
C LYS A 121 -18.05 14.93 -24.58
N LEU A 122 -17.44 15.35 -23.48
CA LEU A 122 -17.59 14.67 -22.17
C LEU A 122 -19.07 14.41 -21.81
N ALA A 123 -19.96 15.33 -22.19
CA ALA A 123 -21.39 15.20 -21.95
C ALA A 123 -22.04 13.96 -22.60
N SER A 124 -21.57 13.50 -23.77
CA SER A 124 -22.13 12.29 -24.41
C SER A 124 -21.77 11.02 -23.66
N TYR A 125 -20.57 10.97 -23.08
CA TYR A 125 -20.16 9.86 -22.22
C TYR A 125 -21.01 9.80 -20.95
N TYR A 126 -21.17 10.94 -20.26
CA TYR A 126 -22.01 10.99 -19.05
C TYR A 126 -23.48 10.69 -19.34
N SER A 127 -24.04 11.12 -20.47
CA SER A 127 -25.43 10.81 -20.83
C SER A 127 -25.65 9.32 -21.11
N THR A 128 -24.68 8.67 -21.76
CA THR A 128 -24.74 7.25 -22.12
C THR A 128 -24.53 6.35 -20.91
N TYR A 129 -23.66 6.78 -19.99
CA TYR A 129 -23.24 5.99 -18.85
C TYR A 129 -24.11 6.19 -17.59
N TYR A 130 -24.49 7.44 -17.29
CA TYR A 130 -25.24 7.79 -16.08
C TYR A 130 -26.72 8.14 -16.34
N GLY A 131 -27.20 8.07 -17.59
CA GLY A 131 -28.59 8.33 -17.92
C GLY A 131 -29.03 9.76 -17.61
N ASN A 132 -28.58 10.73 -18.42
CA ASN A 132 -29.01 12.14 -18.47
C ASN A 132 -28.90 13.01 -17.19
N VAL A 133 -28.83 12.45 -15.98
CA VAL A 133 -28.65 13.17 -14.72
C VAL A 133 -27.91 12.29 -13.71
N PRO A 134 -26.74 12.72 -13.19
CA PRO A 134 -26.06 12.00 -12.12
C PRO A 134 -26.97 11.92 -10.90
N THR A 135 -27.15 10.71 -10.38
CA THR A 135 -27.95 10.50 -9.20
C THR A 135 -27.14 10.82 -7.94
N LEU A 136 -27.81 11.04 -6.81
CA LEU A 136 -27.14 11.18 -5.52
C LEU A 136 -26.28 9.94 -5.19
N ALA A 137 -26.66 8.76 -5.69
CA ALA A 137 -25.91 7.54 -5.50
C ALA A 137 -24.52 7.60 -6.17
N ASP A 138 -24.43 8.17 -7.38
CA ASP A 138 -23.17 8.26 -8.13
C ASP A 138 -22.14 9.16 -7.43
N VAL A 139 -22.60 10.30 -6.91
CA VAL A 139 -21.76 11.24 -6.15
C VAL A 139 -21.26 10.60 -4.85
N VAL A 140 -22.13 9.85 -4.18
CA VAL A 140 -21.79 9.12 -2.95
C VAL A 140 -20.81 7.99 -3.25
N LEU A 141 -21.02 7.20 -4.31
CA LEU A 141 -20.14 6.11 -4.73
C LEU A 141 -18.73 6.62 -5.11
N TYR A 142 -18.65 7.75 -5.82
CA TYR A 142 -17.37 8.38 -6.14
C TYR A 142 -16.59 8.78 -4.87
N SER A 143 -17.30 9.32 -3.88
CA SER A 143 -16.71 9.72 -2.59
C SER A 143 -16.29 8.53 -1.71
N ILE A 144 -16.91 7.36 -1.89
CA ILE A 144 -16.60 6.14 -1.14
C ILE A 144 -15.31 5.48 -1.65
N SER A 145 -14.96 5.63 -2.94
CA SER A 145 -13.78 5.02 -3.56
C SER A 145 -12.43 5.29 -2.84
N PRO A 146 -12.08 6.53 -2.45
CA PRO A 146 -10.86 6.76 -1.67
C PRO A 146 -10.91 6.12 -0.28
N ILE A 147 -12.10 6.09 0.34
CA ILE A 147 -12.31 5.52 1.68
C ILE A 147 -12.11 4.00 1.64
N THR A 148 -12.62 3.33 0.60
CA THR A 148 -12.45 1.88 0.43
C THR A 148 -10.99 1.51 0.21
N SER A 149 -10.21 2.34 -0.51
CA SER A 149 -8.77 2.12 -0.65
C SER A 149 -8.01 2.18 0.68
N ILE A 150 -8.35 3.14 1.56
CA ILE A 150 -7.74 3.22 2.89
C ILE A 150 -8.13 1.99 3.73
N LEU A 151 -9.40 1.58 3.66
CA LEU A 151 -9.90 0.35 4.29
C LEU A 151 -9.16 -0.89 3.75
N ALA A 152 -8.87 -0.97 2.45
CA ALA A 152 -8.09 -2.06 1.87
C ALA A 152 -6.69 -2.13 2.48
N GLY A 153 -6.05 -0.98 2.70
CA GLY A 153 -4.77 -0.88 3.41
C GLY A 153 -4.85 -1.45 4.82
N PHE A 154 -5.86 -1.04 5.57
CA PHE A 154 -6.08 -1.48 6.95
C PHE A 154 -6.40 -2.98 7.06
N ILE A 155 -7.36 -3.45 6.26
CA ILE A 155 -7.80 -4.85 6.22
C ILE A 155 -6.66 -5.73 5.70
N GLY A 156 -5.98 -5.31 4.64
CA GLY A 156 -4.84 -6.01 4.05
C GLY A 156 -3.72 -6.20 5.06
N PHE A 157 -3.36 -5.17 5.81
CA PHE A 157 -2.36 -5.26 6.88
C PHE A 157 -2.79 -6.24 7.99
N LYS A 158 -4.07 -6.21 8.38
CA LYS A 158 -4.60 -7.08 9.45
C LYS A 158 -4.61 -8.56 9.05
N ILE A 159 -4.88 -8.87 7.79
CA ILE A 159 -4.92 -10.23 7.26
C ILE A 159 -3.53 -10.73 6.86
N ALA A 160 -2.61 -9.81 6.50
CA ALA A 160 -1.27 -10.17 6.05
C ALA A 160 -0.50 -10.95 7.12
N PRO A 161 0.18 -12.04 6.75
CA PRO A 161 0.96 -12.82 7.71
C PRO A 161 2.14 -12.00 8.23
N ARG A 162 2.21 -11.80 9.55
CA ARG A 162 3.33 -11.12 10.21
C ARG A 162 4.65 -11.78 9.84
N ARG A 163 5.57 -10.99 9.29
CA ARG A 163 6.94 -11.39 8.98
C ARG A 163 7.67 -11.69 10.29
N ARG A 164 8.28 -12.87 10.42
CA ARG A 164 9.35 -13.09 11.41
C ARG A 164 10.58 -12.37 10.87
N GLU A 165 10.97 -11.27 11.51
CA GLU A 165 12.21 -10.59 11.20
C GLU A 165 13.37 -11.49 11.62
N VAL A 166 14.07 -12.07 10.65
CA VAL A 166 15.39 -12.64 10.91
C VAL A 166 16.34 -11.44 10.97
N PHE A 167 16.77 -11.09 12.18
CA PHE A 167 17.80 -10.07 12.41
C PHE A 167 19.06 -10.51 11.66
N TYR A 168 19.45 -9.75 10.63
CA TYR A 168 20.77 -9.89 10.04
C TYR A 168 21.69 -8.86 10.69
N GLU A 169 22.67 -9.37 11.41
CA GLU A 169 23.77 -8.63 12.00
C GLU A 169 24.53 -7.89 10.89
N HIS A 170 24.64 -6.58 11.03
CA HIS A 170 25.18 -5.67 10.02
C HIS A 170 26.71 -5.83 9.93
N SER A 171 27.20 -6.67 9.02
CA SER A 171 28.58 -6.60 8.53
C SER A 171 28.59 -5.93 7.16
N GLY A 172 29.45 -4.93 7.03
CA GLY A 172 29.45 -3.96 5.93
C GLY A 172 29.63 -4.53 4.53
N ALA A 173 29.30 -3.68 3.56
CA ALA A 173 29.43 -3.86 2.11
C ALA A 173 28.46 -4.86 1.46
N GLY A 174 27.42 -4.34 0.80
CA GLY A 174 26.60 -5.14 -0.10
C GLY A 174 25.42 -4.38 -0.67
N ARG A 175 25.33 -4.32 -2.00
CA ARG A 175 24.20 -3.78 -2.77
C ARG A 175 22.87 -4.31 -2.21
N TYR A 176 21.96 -3.39 -1.90
CA TYR A 176 20.64 -3.73 -1.36
C TYR A 176 19.76 -4.30 -2.47
N SER A 177 19.67 -5.62 -2.54
CA SER A 177 18.73 -6.33 -3.41
C SER A 177 17.39 -6.51 -2.66
N PRO A 178 16.28 -5.89 -3.08
CA PRO A 178 14.96 -6.27 -2.56
C PRO A 178 14.61 -7.68 -3.06
N PRO A 179 13.93 -8.52 -2.26
CA PRO A 179 13.54 -9.85 -2.71
C PRO A 179 12.34 -9.71 -3.65
N LEU A 180 12.65 -9.56 -4.93
CA LEU A 180 11.76 -9.86 -6.04
C LEU A 180 11.32 -11.32 -5.91
N PHE A 181 10.00 -11.53 -5.79
CA PHE A 181 9.30 -12.82 -5.81
C PHE A 181 9.54 -13.75 -4.60
N TYR A 182 8.64 -13.67 -3.61
CA TYR A 182 8.42 -14.77 -2.67
C TYR A 182 7.29 -15.69 -3.14
N ASN A 183 7.52 -16.99 -2.95
CA ASN A 183 6.74 -18.12 -3.47
C ASN A 183 5.23 -18.02 -3.18
N VAL A 184 4.47 -17.63 -4.21
CA VAL A 184 3.00 -17.44 -4.22
C VAL A 184 2.24 -18.73 -3.85
N LYS A 185 2.85 -19.91 -4.07
CA LYS A 185 2.19 -21.22 -3.86
C LYS A 185 1.81 -21.49 -2.40
N GLY A 186 2.54 -20.95 -1.43
CA GLY A 186 2.20 -21.11 0.00
C GLY A 186 1.05 -20.24 0.46
N ALA A 187 0.83 -19.09 -0.19
CA ALA A 187 -0.13 -18.07 0.22
C ALA A 187 -1.58 -18.41 -0.24
N LEU A 188 -1.74 -19.03 -1.41
CA LEU A 188 -3.05 -19.49 -1.91
C LEU A 188 -3.66 -20.60 -1.03
N LYS A 189 -2.83 -21.45 -0.42
CA LYS A 189 -3.32 -22.57 0.40
C LYS A 189 -4.00 -22.10 1.69
N LYS A 190 -3.63 -20.94 2.22
CA LYS A 190 -4.31 -20.31 3.38
C LYS A 190 -5.55 -19.51 2.98
N LEU A 191 -5.59 -18.94 1.76
CA LEU A 191 -6.75 -18.19 1.26
C LEU A 191 -8.01 -19.08 1.15
N LYS A 192 -7.82 -20.37 0.82
CA LYS A 192 -8.89 -21.38 0.78
C LYS A 192 -9.62 -21.54 2.13
N TYR A 193 -8.92 -21.39 3.26
CA TYR A 193 -9.51 -21.53 4.59
C TYR A 193 -10.25 -20.27 5.06
N VAL A 194 -9.84 -19.09 4.60
CA VAL A 194 -10.50 -17.81 4.94
C VAL A 194 -11.79 -17.64 4.13
N PHE A 195 -11.79 -18.02 2.84
CA PHE A 195 -13.01 -18.03 2.03
C PHE A 195 -14.02 -19.08 2.51
N LEU A 196 -13.57 -20.23 3.03
CA LEU A 196 -14.49 -21.21 3.64
C LEU A 196 -15.12 -20.70 4.94
N GLY A 197 -14.40 -19.92 5.75
CA GLY A 197 -14.96 -19.33 6.97
C GLY A 197 -16.05 -18.29 6.68
N PHE A 198 -15.81 -17.40 5.72
CA PHE A 198 -16.75 -16.32 5.38
C PHE A 198 -18.01 -16.82 4.66
N PHE A 199 -17.91 -17.90 3.87
CA PHE A 199 -19.08 -18.49 3.20
C PHE A 199 -19.98 -19.30 4.14
N ILE A 200 -19.46 -19.76 5.28
CA ILE A 200 -20.25 -20.47 6.30
C ILE A 200 -21.01 -19.46 7.17
N GLU A 201 -20.41 -18.31 7.50
CA GLU A 201 -21.06 -17.27 8.29
C GLU A 201 -22.16 -16.53 7.51
N ALA A 202 -22.00 -16.34 6.19
CA ALA A 202 -23.02 -15.71 5.34
C ALA A 202 -24.25 -16.60 5.04
N ASN A 203 -24.15 -17.93 5.21
CA ASN A 203 -25.27 -18.85 4.97
C ASN A 203 -26.08 -19.19 6.24
N MET A 204 -25.65 -18.78 7.42
CA MET A 204 -26.42 -18.99 8.65
C MET A 204 -27.48 -17.91 8.92
N ASP A 205 -27.45 -16.77 8.21
CA ASP A 205 -28.40 -15.65 8.42
C ASP A 205 -29.58 -15.62 7.43
N VAL A 206 -29.61 -16.52 6.44
CA VAL A 206 -30.68 -16.57 5.41
C VAL A 206 -31.72 -17.69 5.66
N SER A 207 -31.55 -18.50 6.71
CA SER A 207 -32.52 -19.55 7.10
C SER A 207 -33.19 -19.25 8.46
N GLY A 208 -33.50 -17.97 8.70
CA GLY A 208 -34.04 -17.50 9.97
C GLY A 208 -35.06 -16.36 9.86
N ARG A 209 -35.71 -16.19 8.70
CA ARG A 209 -36.93 -15.36 8.57
C ARG A 209 -37.74 -15.73 7.34
#